data_AF-A0A7C6IGF4-F1
#
_entry.id   AF-A0A7C6IGF4-F1
#
_cell.length_a   1.000
_cell.length_b   1.000
_cell.length_c   1.000
_cell.angle_alpha   90.00
_cell.angle_beta   90.00
_cell.angle_gamma   90.00
#
_symmetry.space_group_name_H-M   'P 1'
#
loop_
_entity.id
_entity.type
_entity.pdbx_description
1 polymer ?
#
loop_
_entity_poly.entity_id
_entity_poly.type
_entity_poly.pdbx_seq_one_letter_code
_entity_poly.pdbx_strand_id
1 'polypeptide(L)'
;MRPQELYGQVGMTHEVLSGIVDQLRQLVASAEVWDRSALTVDDSSVMTVDGCVDSVIEELRSCADSLDLAVGHAEAAWSASSRIGDQGK
;
A
#
# COMPACT_ATOMS: atom_id res chain seq x y z
N MET A 1 12.41 -21.54 11.69
CA MET A 1 12.90 -20.32 11.04
C MET A 1 13.94 -19.71 11.95
N ARG A 2 15.16 -19.50 11.44
CA ARG A 2 16.26 -18.83 12.16
C ARG A 2 16.10 -17.31 12.10
N PRO A 3 16.66 -16.53 13.04
CA PRO A 3 16.54 -15.07 13.03
C PRO A 3 16.96 -14.40 11.71
N GLN A 4 17.95 -14.97 11.03
CA GLN A 4 18.51 -14.48 9.76
C GLN A 4 17.57 -14.77 8.59
N GLU A 5 16.85 -15.89 8.65
CA GLU A 5 15.78 -16.22 7.69
C GLU A 5 14.61 -15.27 7.87
N LEU A 6 14.25 -14.94 9.12
CA LEU A 6 13.23 -13.93 9.43
C LEU A 6 13.67 -12.54 8.95
N TYR A 7 14.90 -12.10 9.23
CA TYR A 7 15.45 -10.83 8.76
C TYR A 7 15.32 -10.68 7.25
N GLY A 8 15.72 -11.71 6.49
CA GLY A 8 15.59 -11.71 5.03
C GLY A 8 14.13 -11.63 4.57
N GLN A 9 13.24 -12.40 5.20
CA GLN A 9 11.81 -12.39 4.85
C GLN A 9 11.14 -11.04 5.15
N VAL A 10 11.43 -10.43 6.30
CA VAL A 10 10.87 -9.12 6.66
C VAL A 10 11.39 -8.03 5.74
N GLY A 11 12.68 -8.06 5.35
CA GLY A 11 13.23 -7.14 4.36
C GLY A 11 12.52 -7.23 3.01
N MET A 12 12.30 -8.45 2.49
CA MET A 12 11.54 -8.65 1.26
C MET A 12 10.09 -8.16 1.39
N THR A 13 9.43 -8.43 2.52
CA THR A 13 8.07 -7.94 2.77
C THR A 13 8.02 -6.41 2.80
N HIS A 14 8.98 -5.75 3.46
CA HIS A 14 9.10 -4.30 3.48
C HIS A 14 9.25 -3.70 2.06
N GLU A 15 10.10 -4.29 1.23
CA GLU A 15 10.28 -3.86 -0.17
C GLU A 15 9.00 -4.03 -0.99
N VAL A 16 8.32 -5.16 -0.86
CA VAL A 16 7.05 -5.41 -1.57
C VAL A 16 5.98 -4.42 -1.14
N LEU A 17 5.81 -4.17 0.16
CA LEU A 17 4.83 -3.21 0.67
C LEU A 17 5.12 -1.80 0.16
N SER A 18 6.38 -1.38 0.17
CA SER A 18 6.81 -0.08 -0.35
C SER A 18 6.45 0.08 -1.84
N GLY A 19 6.71 -0.96 -2.64
CA GLY A 19 6.32 -0.95 -4.06
C GLY A 19 4.81 -0.87 -4.29
N ILE A 20 4.00 -1.52 -3.44
CA ILE A 20 2.54 -1.45 -3.53
C ILE A 20 2.04 -0.04 -3.17
N VAL A 21 2.60 0.59 -2.14
CA VAL A 21 2.26 1.98 -1.78
C VAL A 21 2.50 2.93 -2.95
N ASP A 22 3.66 2.82 -3.60
CA ASP A 22 3.99 3.66 -4.75
C ASP A 22 3.02 3.43 -5.92
N GLN A 23 2.65 2.17 -6.18
CA GLN A 23 1.63 1.83 -7.18
C GLN A 23 0.27 2.45 -6.85
N LEU A 24 -0.18 2.39 -5.60
CA LEU A 24 -1.45 2.99 -5.18
C LEU A 24 -1.43 4.51 -5.35
N ARG A 25 -0.33 5.18 -4.98
CA ARG A 25 -0.17 6.63 -5.19
C ARG A 25 -0.20 6.99 -6.68
N GLN A 26 0.38 6.15 -7.54
CA GLN A 26 0.27 6.33 -8.99
C GLN A 26 -1.16 6.15 -9.51
N LEU A 27 -1.91 5.19 -8.97
CA LEU A 27 -3.33 4.99 -9.31
C LEU A 27 -4.18 6.20 -8.87
N VAL A 28 -3.93 6.76 -7.69
CA VAL A 28 -4.57 7.99 -7.21
C VAL A 28 -4.31 9.14 -8.20
N ALA A 29 -3.04 9.40 -8.54
CA ALA A 29 -2.68 10.45 -9.48
C ALA A 29 -3.30 10.23 -10.87
N SER A 30 -3.43 8.98 -11.31
CA SER A 30 -4.10 8.64 -12.56
C SER A 30 -5.61 8.87 -12.51
N ALA A 31 -6.26 8.63 -11.37
CA ALA A 31 -7.70 8.83 -11.19
C ALA A 31 -8.07 10.32 -11.07
N GLU A 32 -7.21 11.13 -10.45
CA GLU A 32 -7.40 12.58 -10.28
C GLU A 32 -7.50 13.34 -11.61
N VAL A 33 -6.94 12.80 -12.69
CA VAL A 33 -6.92 13.44 -14.01
C VAL A 33 -7.99 12.90 -14.97
N TRP A 34 -8.88 12.03 -14.51
CA TRP A 34 -9.97 11.54 -15.35
C TRP A 34 -10.92 12.68 -15.75
N ASP A 35 -11.27 12.72 -17.05
CA ASP A 35 -12.33 13.59 -17.53
C ASP A 35 -13.69 13.04 -17.10
N ARG A 36 -14.21 13.58 -16.00
CA ARG A 36 -15.48 13.15 -15.40
C ARG A 36 -16.68 13.32 -16.35
N SER A 37 -16.61 14.25 -17.29
CA SER A 37 -17.69 14.47 -18.26
C SER A 37 -17.79 13.37 -19.32
N ALA A 38 -16.72 12.61 -19.51
CA ALA A 38 -16.64 11.47 -20.42
C ALA A 38 -16.95 10.12 -19.75
N LEU A 39 -17.21 10.11 -18.44
CA LEU A 39 -17.49 8.90 -17.68
C LEU A 39 -19.00 8.67 -17.49
N THR A 40 -19.37 7.42 -17.33
CA THR A 40 -20.74 7.01 -16.96
C THR A 40 -20.68 6.06 -15.78
N VAL A 41 -21.74 6.04 -14.99
CA VAL A 41 -21.97 5.03 -13.95
C VAL A 41 -23.16 4.17 -14.38
N ASP A 42 -23.29 2.98 -13.78
CA ASP A 42 -24.44 2.12 -14.03
C ASP A 42 -25.75 2.82 -13.66
N ASP A 43 -26.80 2.66 -14.47
CA ASP A 43 -28.09 3.34 -14.30
C ASP A 43 -28.81 2.96 -12.98
N SER A 44 -28.43 1.84 -12.35
CA SER A 44 -28.93 1.43 -11.02
C SER A 44 -28.14 2.02 -9.85
N SER A 45 -27.02 2.71 -10.12
CA SER A 45 -26.21 3.36 -9.11
C SER A 45 -26.95 4.51 -8.44
N VAL A 46 -26.92 4.55 -7.11
CA VAL A 46 -27.40 5.70 -6.33
C VAL A 46 -26.38 6.85 -6.27
N MET A 47 -25.17 6.62 -6.78
CA MET A 47 -24.06 7.57 -6.77
C MET A 47 -23.87 8.20 -8.15
N THR A 48 -23.54 9.50 -8.14
CA THR A 48 -23.12 10.22 -9.35
C THR A 48 -21.72 9.76 -9.79
N VAL A 49 -21.36 10.05 -11.05
CA VAL A 49 -19.99 9.87 -11.55
C VAL A 49 -18.97 10.52 -10.61
N ASP A 50 -19.21 11.78 -10.22
CA ASP A 50 -18.34 12.49 -9.29
C ASP A 50 -18.16 11.74 -7.97
N GLY A 51 -19.26 11.28 -7.37
CA GLY A 51 -19.22 10.51 -6.14
C GLY A 51 -18.43 9.22 -6.28
N CYS A 52 -18.59 8.50 -7.40
CA CYS A 52 -17.83 7.27 -7.65
C CYS A 52 -16.33 7.55 -7.81
N VAL A 53 -15.96 8.59 -8.56
CA VAL A 53 -14.55 8.98 -8.76
C VAL A 53 -13.93 9.40 -7.43
N ASP A 54 -14.63 10.23 -6.65
CA ASP A 54 -14.14 10.68 -5.33
C ASP A 54 -13.95 9.48 -4.39
N SER A 55 -14.91 8.55 -4.33
CA SER A 55 -14.76 7.34 -3.53
C SER A 55 -13.59 6.46 -3.97
N VAL A 56 -13.35 6.29 -5.28
CA VAL A 56 -12.17 5.55 -5.76
C VAL A 56 -10.88 6.20 -5.27
N ILE A 57 -10.76 7.52 -5.39
CA ILE A 57 -9.58 8.27 -4.96
C ILE A 57 -9.39 8.15 -3.43
N GLU A 58 -10.45 8.32 -2.66
CA GLU A 58 -10.43 8.23 -1.20
C GLU A 58 -10.02 6.84 -0.70
N GLU A 59 -10.60 5.77 -1.26
CA GLU A 59 -10.28 4.40 -0.89
C GLU A 59 -8.82 4.04 -1.25
N LEU A 60 -8.34 4.47 -2.42
CA LEU A 60 -6.94 4.24 -2.82
C LEU A 60 -5.96 4.99 -1.90
N ARG A 61 -6.26 6.23 -1.52
CA ARG A 61 -5.45 7.01 -0.56
C ARG A 61 -5.45 6.35 0.81
N SER A 62 -6.62 5.98 1.33
CA SER A 62 -6.77 5.30 2.62
C SER A 62 -5.99 3.97 2.66
N CYS A 63 -6.00 3.23 1.55
CA CYS A 63 -5.21 2.02 1.39
C CYS A 63 -3.71 2.31 1.42
N ALA A 64 -3.24 3.32 0.69
CA ALA A 64 -1.83 3.73 0.69
C ALA A 64 -1.36 4.16 2.08
N ASP A 65 -2.15 4.97 2.79
CA ASP A 65 -1.85 5.43 4.15
C ASP A 65 -1.78 4.26 5.14
N SER A 66 -2.69 3.30 5.03
CA SER A 66 -2.69 2.10 5.86
C SER A 66 -1.46 1.22 5.59
N LEU A 67 -1.03 1.13 4.33
CA LEU A 67 0.17 0.39 3.95
C LEU A 67 1.45 1.12 4.36
N ASP A 68 1.50 2.44 4.34
CA ASP A 68 2.63 3.21 4.90
C ASP A 68 2.86 2.86 6.38
N LEU A 69 1.79 2.74 7.16
CA LEU A 69 1.88 2.29 8.56
C LEU A 69 2.45 0.86 8.65
N ALA A 70 1.98 -0.04 7.77
CA ALA A 70 2.50 -1.41 7.70
C ALA A 70 3.98 -1.47 7.29
N VAL A 71 4.41 -0.62 6.35
CA VAL A 71 5.82 -0.44 5.96
C VAL A 71 6.65 -0.04 7.17
N GLY A 72 6.22 0.96 7.93
CA GLY A 72 6.93 1.40 9.15
C GLY A 72 7.05 0.28 10.21
N HIS A 73 6.02 -0.54 10.37
CA HIS A 73 6.08 -1.70 11.26
C HIS A 73 7.03 -2.80 10.74
N ALA A 74 7.02 -3.07 9.44
CA ALA A 74 7.94 -4.01 8.81
C ALA A 74 9.39 -3.53 8.93
N GLU A 75 9.66 -2.25 8.70
CA GLU A 75 10.99 -1.64 8.88
C GLU A 75 11.47 -1.76 10.33
N ALA A 76 10.60 -1.45 11.30
CA ALA A 76 10.92 -1.58 12.72
C ALA A 76 11.24 -3.04 13.11
N ALA A 77 10.46 -4.00 12.61
CA ALA A 77 10.71 -5.43 12.81
C ALA A 77 12.02 -5.88 12.14
N TRP A 78 12.30 -5.39 10.93
CA TRP A 78 13.53 -5.68 10.20
C TRP A 78 14.75 -5.17 10.96
N SER A 79 14.70 -3.91 11.40
CA SER A 79 15.70 -3.28 12.25
C SER A 79 15.91 -4.05 13.56
N ALA A 80 14.83 -4.50 14.21
CA ALA A 80 14.92 -5.32 15.42
C ALA A 80 15.57 -6.68 15.16
N SER A 81 15.19 -7.37 14.09
CA SER A 81 15.75 -8.67 13.73
C SER A 81 17.24 -8.62 13.42
N SER A 82 17.75 -7.50 12.88
CA SER A 82 19.19 -7.30 12.61
C SER A 82 20.08 -7.40 13.86
N ARG A 83 19.51 -7.11 15.04
CA ARG A 83 20.20 -7.16 16.34
C ARG A 83 20.25 -8.55 16.95
N ILE A 84 19.50 -9.50 16.37
CA ILE A 84 19.42 -10.87 16.86
C ILE A 84 20.47 -11.71 16.11
N GLY A 85 21.64 -11.85 16.71
CA GLY A 85 22.59 -12.88 16.32
C GLY A 85 22.08 -14.24 16.78
N ASP A 86 22.14 -15.25 15.90
CA ASP A 86 22.08 -16.63 16.37
C ASP A 86 23.45 -16.92 17.03
N GLN A 87 23.47 -17.50 18.23
CA GLN A 87 24.73 -17.92 18.85
C GLN A 87 25.26 -19.17 18.13
N GLY A 88 25.59 -19.06 16.85
CA GLY A 88 26.45 -20.04 16.17
C GLY A 88 27.91 -19.79 16.59
N LYS A 89 28.81 -20.75 16.77
CA LYS A 89 28.90 -22.10 16.21
C LYS A 89 28.34 -22.25 14.80
#